data_AF-A0AAW1DP40-F1
#
_entry.id   AF-A0AAW1DP40-F1
#
_cell.length_a   1.000
_cell.length_b   1.000
_cell.length_c   1.000
_cell.angle_alpha   90.00
_cell.angle_beta   90.00
_cell.angle_gamma   90.00
#
_symmetry.space_group_name_H-M   'P 1'
#
loop_
_entity.id
_entity.type
_entity.pdbx_description
1 polymer ?
#
loop_
_entity_poly.entity_id
_entity_poly.type
_entity_poly.pdbx_seq_one_letter_code
_entity_poly.pdbx_strand_id
1 'polypeptide(L)'
;MIPQRIIDYIQEFDKENNEDIERLIKQEYGIYVKLFAVYPSLKPNNLLFTFIQVFIFLSIDLIFLSLQIYSVILVSSDISLFSVCIHYFLLISLNFSFSVLALVNRKYLTRMYRILHEGFYDYKDGSNNDPYVQRVKDNAQKAKYLFSFLPLYILFTGITLVTIGPIIDDAQTTKLNITMEGFNIRLPVAKWYPYSTEDDIPFYLTLLGQAILAALVAGVIGTFDLLYITITQELIAQLHILNYSLLNLKKRAINKCKEIYGNINIKDYNNDDRYHRCYYYCIRQNIIHHQTIIE
;
A
#
# COMPACT_ATOMS: atom_id res chain seq x y z
N MET A 1 20.74 16.56 -19.69
CA MET A 1 20.91 17.47 -18.53
C MET A 1 19.54 18.03 -18.19
N ILE A 2 19.04 17.80 -16.97
CA ILE A 2 17.70 18.26 -16.55
C ILE A 2 17.80 19.76 -16.22
N PRO A 3 16.94 20.64 -16.79
CA PRO A 3 16.93 22.07 -16.48
C PRO A 3 16.79 22.36 -14.98
N GLN A 4 17.56 23.32 -14.45
CA GLN A 4 17.54 23.67 -13.02
C GLN A 4 16.13 24.03 -12.52
N ARG A 5 15.35 24.77 -13.31
CA ARG A 5 13.95 25.11 -12.98
C ARG A 5 13.06 23.89 -12.72
N ILE A 6 13.31 22.77 -13.42
CA ILE A 6 12.56 21.52 -13.22
C ILE A 6 12.98 20.86 -11.90
N ILE A 7 14.27 20.90 -11.58
CA ILE A 7 14.77 20.40 -10.30
C ILE A 7 14.16 21.18 -9.14
N ASP A 8 14.15 22.52 -9.22
CA ASP A 8 13.59 23.38 -8.17
C ASP A 8 12.09 23.10 -7.96
N TYR A 9 11.32 22.94 -9.04
CA TYR A 9 9.89 22.60 -8.96
C TYR A 9 9.65 21.22 -8.32
N ILE A 10 10.46 20.23 -8.67
CA ILE A 10 10.34 18.87 -8.12
C ILE A 10 10.73 18.85 -6.63
N GLN A 11 11.72 19.63 -6.23
CA GLN A 11 12.09 19.80 -4.83
C GLN A 11 10.97 20.49 -4.04
N GLU A 12 10.29 21.48 -4.62
CA GLU A 12 9.12 22.10 -4.01
C GLU A 12 7.94 21.11 -3.90
N PHE A 13 7.73 20.28 -4.91
CA PHE A 13 6.72 19.23 -4.91
C PHE A 13 7.01 18.15 -3.85
N ASP A 14 8.27 17.77 -3.67
CA ASP A 14 8.72 16.76 -2.70
C ASP A 14 9.18 17.36 -1.36
N LYS A 15 8.82 18.61 -1.06
CA LYS A 15 9.34 19.35 0.11
C LYS A 15 9.06 18.69 1.46
N GLU A 16 8.04 17.85 1.54
CA GLU A 16 7.71 17.11 2.77
C GLU A 16 8.54 15.84 2.93
N ASN A 17 9.21 15.38 1.88
CA ASN A 17 10.05 14.20 1.93
C ASN A 17 11.45 14.60 2.43
N ASN A 18 12.00 13.81 3.34
CA ASN A 18 13.35 13.97 3.84
C ASN A 18 14.08 12.61 3.78
N GLU A 19 15.40 12.60 4.03
CA GLU A 19 16.17 11.36 3.95
C GLU A 19 15.71 10.31 4.97
N ASP A 20 15.21 10.76 6.12
CA ASP A 20 14.71 9.89 7.17
C ASP A 20 13.46 9.14 6.69
N ILE A 21 12.47 9.83 6.11
CA ILE A 21 11.26 9.23 5.53
C ILE A 21 11.63 8.20 4.45
N GLU A 22 12.58 8.49 3.55
CA GLU A 22 12.99 7.50 2.55
C GLU A 22 13.64 6.25 3.16
N ARG A 23 14.41 6.40 4.25
CA ARG A 23 15.00 5.26 4.97
C ARG A 23 13.91 4.42 5.64
N LEU A 24 12.89 5.08 6.17
CA LEU A 24 11.77 4.45 6.86
C LEU A 24 10.87 3.66 5.91
N ILE A 25 10.52 4.27 4.78
CA ILE A 25 9.77 3.57 3.72
C ILE A 25 10.55 2.32 3.27
N LYS A 26 11.89 2.42 3.16
CA LYS A 26 12.73 1.27 2.80
C LYS A 26 12.78 0.20 3.89
N GLN A 27 12.69 0.57 5.17
CA GLN A 27 12.68 -0.38 6.29
C GLN A 27 11.35 -1.13 6.36
N GLU A 28 10.22 -0.43 6.22
CA GLU A 28 8.89 -1.01 6.35
C GLU A 28 8.47 -1.81 5.11
N TYR A 29 8.78 -1.31 3.92
CA TYR A 29 8.27 -1.87 2.65
C TYR A 29 9.39 -2.46 1.76
N GLY A 30 10.63 -2.47 2.25
CA GLY A 30 11.76 -3.02 1.52
C GLY A 30 12.02 -2.30 0.20
N ILE A 31 12.23 -3.09 -0.85
CA ILE A 31 12.48 -2.58 -2.21
C ILE A 31 11.18 -2.40 -3.03
N TYR A 32 10.05 -2.99 -2.60
CA TYR A 32 8.82 -3.08 -3.38
C TYR A 32 8.31 -1.72 -3.85
N VAL A 33 8.27 -0.76 -2.92
CA VAL A 33 7.77 0.60 -3.17
C VAL A 33 8.59 1.34 -4.24
N LYS A 34 9.89 1.07 -4.34
CA LYS A 34 10.76 1.64 -5.37
C LYS A 34 10.70 0.84 -6.67
N LEU A 35 10.70 -0.49 -6.58
CA LEU A 35 10.67 -1.39 -7.73
C LEU A 35 9.40 -1.20 -8.57
N PHE A 36 8.25 -1.07 -7.91
CA PHE A 36 6.94 -0.89 -8.55
C PHE A 36 6.52 0.58 -8.69
N ALA A 37 7.44 1.51 -8.46
CA ALA A 37 7.21 2.96 -8.60
C ALA A 37 5.98 3.50 -7.82
N VAL A 38 5.59 2.85 -6.72
CA VAL A 38 4.50 3.31 -5.83
C VAL A 38 4.92 4.57 -5.07
N TYR A 39 6.18 4.64 -4.64
CA TYR A 39 6.77 5.87 -4.10
C TYR A 39 8.21 5.99 -4.62
N PRO A 40 8.37 6.48 -5.87
CA PRO A 40 9.68 6.56 -6.49
C PRO A 40 10.50 7.69 -5.86
N SER A 41 11.83 7.61 -5.90
CA SER A 41 12.70 8.63 -5.28
C SER A 41 12.86 9.83 -6.21
N LEU A 42 12.45 11.01 -5.77
CA LEU A 42 12.59 12.26 -6.53
C LEU A 42 13.92 12.98 -6.25
N LYS A 43 14.88 12.29 -5.62
CA LYS A 43 16.22 12.85 -5.37
C LYS A 43 16.95 13.15 -6.68
N PRO A 44 17.72 14.26 -6.74
CA PRO A 44 18.39 14.69 -7.98
C PRO A 44 19.23 13.59 -8.66
N ASN A 45 19.91 12.75 -7.87
CA ASN A 45 20.78 11.69 -8.39
C ASN A 45 20.01 10.55 -9.09
N ASN A 46 18.74 10.31 -8.71
CA ASN A 46 17.91 9.23 -9.23
C ASN A 46 16.79 9.72 -10.15
N LEU A 47 16.65 11.04 -10.28
CA LEU A 47 15.48 11.66 -10.89
C LEU A 47 15.24 11.20 -12.34
N LEU A 48 16.30 11.13 -13.13
CA LEU A 48 16.22 10.67 -14.52
C LEU A 48 15.72 9.22 -14.60
N PHE A 49 16.30 8.33 -13.78
CA PHE A 49 15.91 6.92 -13.74
C PHE A 49 14.45 6.75 -13.29
N THR A 50 14.04 7.48 -12.26
CA THR A 50 12.66 7.49 -11.78
C THR A 50 11.69 7.98 -12.85
N PHE A 51 12.02 9.06 -13.55
CA PHE A 51 11.16 9.59 -14.61
C PHE A 51 11.00 8.56 -15.74
N ILE A 52 12.10 7.95 -16.18
CA ILE A 52 12.08 6.89 -17.21
C ILE A 52 11.25 5.70 -16.74
N GLN A 53 11.44 5.23 -15.50
CA GLN A 53 10.69 4.09 -14.94
C GLN A 53 9.19 4.37 -14.91
N VAL A 54 8.77 5.50 -14.35
CA VAL A 54 7.36 5.90 -14.26
C VAL A 54 6.76 6.05 -15.66
N PHE A 55 7.49 6.68 -16.59
CA PHE A 55 7.04 6.85 -17.96
C PHE A 55 6.82 5.49 -18.66
N ILE A 56 7.76 4.55 -18.50
CA ILE A 56 7.65 3.22 -19.08
C ILE A 56 6.45 2.47 -18.49
N PHE A 57 6.29 2.47 -17.17
CA PHE A 57 5.19 1.75 -16.51
C PHE A 57 3.82 2.28 -16.93
N LEU A 58 3.62 3.60 -16.88
CA LEU A 58 2.38 4.22 -17.31
C LEU A 58 2.10 4.00 -18.81
N SER A 59 3.14 3.97 -19.65
CA SER A 59 2.99 3.69 -21.08
C SER A 59 2.56 2.24 -21.31
N ILE A 60 3.17 1.28 -20.61
CA ILE A 60 2.78 -0.13 -20.67
C ILE A 60 1.32 -0.29 -20.25
N ASP A 61 0.93 0.26 -19.09
CA ASP A 61 -0.45 0.19 -18.60
C ASP A 61 -1.44 0.77 -19.60
N LEU A 62 -1.15 1.96 -20.17
CA LEU A 62 -2.03 2.62 -21.13
C LEU A 62 -2.22 1.79 -22.41
N ILE A 63 -1.13 1.23 -22.95
CA ILE A 63 -1.18 0.35 -24.12
C ILE A 63 -2.05 -0.87 -23.81
N PHE A 64 -1.80 -1.59 -22.72
CA PHE A 64 -2.55 -2.79 -22.39
C PHE A 64 -4.00 -2.52 -22.00
N LEU A 65 -4.29 -1.36 -21.40
CA LEU A 65 -5.64 -0.91 -21.11
C LEU A 65 -6.42 -0.64 -22.41
N SER A 66 -5.80 0.03 -23.38
CA SER A 66 -6.43 0.27 -24.70
C SER A 66 -6.75 -1.03 -25.43
N LEU A 67 -5.82 -1.99 -25.44
CA LEU A 67 -6.02 -3.31 -26.03
C LEU A 67 -7.14 -4.07 -25.32
N GLN A 68 -7.25 -3.92 -24.00
CA GLN A 68 -8.30 -4.58 -23.21
C GLN A 68 -9.68 -3.97 -23.47
N ILE A 69 -9.79 -2.65 -23.57
CA ILE A 69 -11.05 -1.96 -23.92
C ILE A 69 -11.56 -2.49 -25.26
N TYR A 70 -10.68 -2.54 -26.27
CA TYR A 70 -11.05 -3.06 -27.58
C TYR A 70 -11.47 -4.54 -27.51
N SER A 71 -10.73 -5.35 -26.75
CA SER A 71 -11.05 -6.77 -26.57
C SER A 71 -12.41 -6.99 -25.94
N VAL A 72 -12.78 -6.22 -24.90
CA VAL A 72 -14.10 -6.29 -24.23
C VAL A 72 -15.24 -5.99 -25.21
N ILE A 73 -15.03 -5.03 -26.13
CA ILE A 73 -16.05 -4.67 -27.13
C ILE A 73 -16.30 -5.83 -28.10
N LEU A 74 -15.22 -6.47 -28.59
CA LEU A 74 -15.31 -7.59 -29.54
C LEU A 74 -16.06 -8.79 -28.93
N VAL A 75 -15.68 -9.20 -27.72
CA VAL A 75 -16.21 -10.42 -27.10
C VAL A 75 -17.55 -10.23 -26.40
N SER A 76 -18.21 -9.08 -26.58
CA SER A 76 -19.44 -8.70 -25.88
C SER A 76 -20.63 -9.67 -26.07
N SER A 77 -20.58 -10.51 -27.10
CA SER A 77 -21.56 -11.56 -27.40
C SER A 77 -21.32 -12.88 -26.65
N ASP A 78 -20.08 -13.19 -26.25
CA ASP A 78 -19.71 -14.38 -25.48
C ASP A 78 -19.56 -14.02 -24.00
N ILE A 79 -20.56 -14.35 -23.19
CA ILE A 79 -20.60 -14.01 -21.75
C ILE A 79 -19.38 -14.55 -20.99
N SER A 80 -18.87 -15.73 -21.36
CA SER A 80 -17.74 -16.35 -20.68
C SER A 80 -16.48 -15.55 -20.92
N LEU A 81 -16.15 -15.30 -22.19
CA LEU A 81 -14.95 -14.56 -22.58
C LEU A 81 -15.04 -13.07 -22.19
N PHE A 82 -16.24 -12.50 -22.26
CA PHE A 82 -16.55 -11.16 -21.79
C PHE A 82 -16.28 -10.99 -20.29
N SER A 83 -16.72 -11.95 -19.46
CA SER A 83 -16.49 -11.91 -18.01
C SER A 83 -15.00 -11.88 -17.68
N VAL A 84 -14.21 -12.74 -18.33
CA VAL A 84 -12.75 -12.79 -18.18
C VAL A 84 -12.10 -11.48 -18.66
N CYS A 85 -12.51 -10.96 -19.82
CA CYS A 85 -11.98 -9.72 -20.35
C CYS A 85 -12.30 -8.51 -19.47
N ILE A 86 -13.51 -8.44 -18.90
CA ILE A 86 -13.88 -7.39 -17.94
C ILE A 86 -13.04 -7.51 -16.66
N HIS A 87 -12.82 -8.72 -16.16
CA HIS A 87 -12.01 -8.91 -14.96
C HIS A 87 -10.60 -8.32 -15.13
N TYR A 88 -9.91 -8.66 -16.22
CA TYR A 88 -8.60 -8.10 -16.52
C TYR A 88 -8.62 -6.60 -16.82
N PHE A 89 -9.68 -6.09 -17.45
CA PHE A 89 -9.88 -4.65 -17.63
C PHE A 89 -9.92 -3.91 -16.29
N LEU A 90 -10.71 -4.42 -15.33
CA LEU A 90 -10.82 -3.82 -14.01
C LEU A 90 -9.49 -3.86 -13.26
N LEU A 91 -8.74 -4.95 -13.34
CA LEU A 91 -7.42 -5.05 -12.71
C LEU A 91 -6.41 -4.05 -13.28
N ILE A 92 -6.30 -3.93 -14.60
CA ILE A 92 -5.38 -2.99 -15.24
C ILE A 92 -5.81 -1.54 -14.98
N SER A 93 -7.12 -1.27 -15.01
CA SER A 93 -7.68 0.04 -14.68
C SER A 93 -7.38 0.44 -13.23
N LEU A 94 -7.52 -0.49 -12.28
CA LEU A 94 -7.17 -0.29 -10.88
C LEU A 94 -5.68 -0.01 -10.72
N ASN A 95 -4.82 -0.80 -11.36
CA ASN A 95 -3.37 -0.63 -11.35
C ASN A 95 -2.94 0.76 -11.86
N PHE A 96 -3.47 1.16 -13.01
CA PHE A 96 -3.23 2.48 -13.60
C PHE A 96 -3.69 3.60 -12.65
N SER A 97 -4.90 3.47 -12.10
CA SER A 97 -5.46 4.45 -11.16
C SER A 97 -4.58 4.59 -9.91
N PHE A 98 -4.14 3.47 -9.32
CA PHE A 98 -3.25 3.47 -8.17
C PHE A 98 -1.90 4.13 -8.48
N SER A 99 -1.30 3.80 -9.61
CA SER A 99 -0.03 4.40 -10.04
C SER A 99 -0.14 5.92 -10.21
N VAL A 100 -1.20 6.41 -10.84
CA VAL A 100 -1.45 7.86 -10.99
C VAL A 100 -1.76 8.51 -9.64
N LEU A 101 -2.61 7.90 -8.81
CA LEU A 101 -2.98 8.45 -7.51
C LEU A 101 -1.78 8.52 -6.56
N ALA A 102 -0.86 7.56 -6.59
CA ALA A 102 0.38 7.61 -5.79
C ALA A 102 1.23 8.83 -6.16
N LEU A 103 1.32 9.14 -7.45
CA LEU A 103 2.09 10.28 -7.93
C LEU A 103 1.40 11.61 -7.59
N VAL A 104 0.10 11.74 -7.86
CA VAL A 104 -0.67 12.97 -7.61
C VAL A 104 -0.77 13.27 -6.11
N ASN A 105 -1.04 12.25 -5.29
CA ASN A 105 -1.24 12.38 -3.85
C ASN A 105 0.02 12.09 -3.04
N ARG A 106 1.20 12.16 -3.68
CA ARG A 106 2.49 11.88 -3.03
C ARG A 106 2.66 12.60 -1.70
N LYS A 107 2.30 13.89 -1.65
CA LYS A 107 2.34 14.70 -0.42
C LYS A 107 1.61 14.03 0.76
N TYR A 108 0.40 13.52 0.51
CA TYR A 108 -0.40 12.83 1.52
C TYR A 108 0.23 11.50 1.94
N LEU A 109 0.79 10.74 0.99
CA LEU A 109 1.54 9.53 1.29
C LEU A 109 2.75 9.82 2.17
N THR A 110 3.52 10.87 1.87
CA THR A 110 4.67 11.32 2.67
C THR A 110 4.26 11.66 4.09
N ARG A 111 3.19 12.46 4.27
CA ARG A 111 2.68 12.83 5.59
C ARG A 111 2.22 11.61 6.38
N MET A 112 1.55 10.67 5.73
CA MET A 112 1.10 9.43 6.35
C MET A 112 2.29 8.57 6.81
N TYR A 113 3.33 8.40 6.00
CA TYR A 113 4.56 7.71 6.42
C TYR A 113 5.25 8.39 7.60
N ARG A 114 5.25 9.72 7.65
CA ARG A 114 5.80 10.46 8.78
C ARG A 114 5.03 10.16 10.06
N ILE A 115 3.70 10.21 10.04
CA ILE A 115 2.85 9.91 11.20
C ILE A 115 3.06 8.47 11.68
N LEU A 116 3.13 7.51 10.75
CA LEU A 116 3.41 6.11 11.08
C LEU A 116 4.75 5.93 11.80
N HIS A 117 5.76 6.72 11.44
CA HIS A 117 7.09 6.59 12.04
C HIS A 117 7.26 7.36 13.36
N GLU A 118 6.87 8.63 13.39
CA GLU A 118 7.00 9.48 14.59
C GLU A 118 6.15 8.94 15.76
N GLY A 119 5.22 8.04 15.45
CA GLY A 119 4.26 7.47 16.37
C GLY A 119 3.07 8.42 16.50
N PHE A 120 1.86 7.87 16.39
CA PHE A 120 0.63 8.68 16.42
C PHE A 120 0.54 9.54 17.69
N TYR A 121 0.67 8.94 18.86
CA TYR A 121 0.55 9.66 20.13
C TYR A 121 1.44 9.06 21.22
N ASP A 122 2.20 9.93 21.88
CA ASP A 122 3.03 9.57 23.03
C ASP A 122 2.44 10.14 24.32
N TYR A 123 1.95 9.26 25.18
CA TYR A 123 1.49 9.63 26.50
C TYR A 123 2.67 9.98 27.41
N LYS A 124 2.83 11.26 27.70
CA LYS A 124 3.91 11.82 28.56
C LYS A 124 3.79 11.48 30.05
N ASP A 125 2.94 10.54 30.43
CA ASP A 125 2.73 10.06 31.81
C ASP A 125 3.32 8.67 32.06
N GLY A 126 4.14 8.17 31.11
CA GLY A 126 4.76 6.86 31.20
C GLY A 126 3.83 5.69 30.88
N SER A 127 2.57 5.94 30.48
CA SER A 127 1.65 4.86 30.11
C SER A 127 2.12 4.07 28.87
N ASN A 128 3.04 4.64 28.09
CA ASN A 128 3.66 3.95 26.96
C ASN A 128 4.60 2.81 27.36
N ASN A 129 5.05 2.77 28.62
CA ASN A 129 5.83 1.66 29.17
C ASN A 129 4.93 0.57 29.79
N ASP A 130 3.61 0.69 29.70
CA ASP A 130 2.70 -0.35 30.19
C ASP A 130 2.87 -1.62 29.35
N PRO A 131 3.04 -2.81 29.98
CA PRO A 131 3.19 -4.08 29.26
C PRO A 131 2.05 -4.38 28.28
N TYR A 132 0.83 -3.89 28.57
CA TYR A 132 -0.30 -4.03 27.64
C TYR A 132 -0.08 -3.22 26.37
N VAL A 133 0.36 -1.95 26.50
CA VAL A 133 0.63 -1.07 25.36
C VAL A 133 1.73 -1.66 24.48
N GLN A 134 2.80 -2.18 25.09
CA GLN A 134 3.88 -2.85 24.35
C GLN A 134 3.37 -4.10 23.63
N ARG A 135 2.55 -4.94 24.29
CA ARG A 135 1.94 -6.12 23.65
C ARG A 135 1.08 -5.76 22.44
N VAL A 136 0.32 -4.66 22.51
CA VAL A 136 -0.49 -4.20 21.38
C VAL A 136 0.40 -3.79 20.20
N LYS A 137 1.47 -3.04 20.45
CA LYS A 137 2.46 -2.66 19.43
C LYS A 137 3.16 -3.88 18.82
N ASP A 138 3.59 -4.82 19.66
CA ASP A 138 4.23 -6.07 19.22
C ASP A 138 3.30 -6.91 18.33
N ASN A 139 2.01 -6.99 18.67
CA ASN A 139 1.02 -7.71 17.88
C ASN A 139 0.79 -7.05 16.52
N ALA A 140 0.71 -5.72 16.47
CA ALA A 140 0.61 -4.97 15.21
C ALA A 140 1.85 -5.21 14.34
N GLN A 141 3.05 -5.17 14.94
CA GLN A 141 4.30 -5.43 14.21
C GLN A 141 4.38 -6.87 13.67
N LYS A 142 3.94 -7.87 14.46
CA LYS A 142 3.86 -9.26 14.01
C LYS A 142 2.89 -9.43 12.84
N ALA A 143 1.73 -8.77 12.90
CA ALA A 143 0.77 -8.79 11.80
C ALA A 143 1.39 -8.20 10.52
N LYS A 144 2.00 -7.02 10.60
CA LYS A 144 2.70 -6.40 9.46
C LYS A 144 3.77 -7.33 8.86
N TYR A 145 4.59 -7.95 9.71
CA TYR A 145 5.62 -8.88 9.26
C TYR A 145 5.02 -10.08 8.52
N LEU A 146 3.92 -10.66 9.03
CA LEU A 146 3.22 -11.75 8.34
C LEU A 146 2.72 -11.31 6.95
N PHE A 147 2.15 -10.11 6.86
CA PHE A 147 1.62 -9.57 5.61
C PHE A 147 2.69 -9.03 4.65
N SER A 148 3.93 -8.81 5.10
CA SER A 148 5.03 -8.38 4.24
C SER A 148 5.41 -9.40 3.14
N PHE A 149 4.99 -10.66 3.30
CA PHE A 149 5.12 -11.72 2.28
C PHE A 149 4.00 -11.70 1.23
N LEU A 150 2.92 -10.95 1.44
CA LEU A 150 1.77 -10.88 0.55
C LEU A 150 2.14 -10.44 -0.89
N PRO A 151 2.94 -9.39 -1.13
CA PRO A 151 3.30 -8.99 -2.49
C PRO A 151 4.06 -10.09 -3.24
N LEU A 152 4.92 -10.82 -2.53
CA LEU A 152 5.69 -11.92 -3.10
C LEU A 152 4.80 -13.12 -3.42
N TYR A 153 3.81 -13.40 -2.58
CA TYR A 153 2.78 -14.41 -2.85
C TYR A 153 1.92 -14.04 -4.07
N ILE A 154 1.44 -12.79 -4.18
CA ILE A 154 0.66 -12.32 -5.33
C ILE A 154 1.49 -12.36 -6.62
N LEU A 155 2.77 -12.01 -6.55
CA LEU A 155 3.68 -12.11 -7.70
C LEU A 155 3.88 -13.57 -8.11
N PHE A 156 4.05 -14.47 -7.14
CA PHE A 156 4.17 -15.90 -7.39
C PHE A 156 2.92 -16.48 -8.04
N THR A 157 1.71 -16.11 -7.57
CA THR A 157 0.46 -16.56 -8.19
C THR A 157 0.31 -16.03 -9.62
N GLY A 158 0.69 -14.77 -9.88
CA GLY A 158 0.70 -14.19 -11.21
C GLY A 158 1.63 -14.93 -12.19
N ILE A 159 2.86 -15.23 -11.76
CA ILE A 159 3.82 -16.01 -12.58
C ILE A 159 3.29 -17.43 -12.83
N THR A 160 2.74 -18.07 -11.80
CA THR A 160 2.19 -19.43 -11.90
C THR A 160 1.03 -19.46 -12.90
N LEU A 161 0.13 -18.48 -12.86
CA LEU A 161 -0.98 -18.38 -13.81
C LEU A 161 -0.48 -18.20 -15.25
N VAL A 162 0.52 -17.35 -15.46
CA VAL A 162 1.13 -17.09 -16.77
C VAL A 162 1.89 -18.30 -17.34
N THR A 163 2.50 -19.11 -16.48
CA THR A 163 3.37 -20.21 -16.92
C THR A 163 2.66 -21.56 -16.95
N ILE A 164 1.86 -21.87 -15.93
CA ILE A 164 1.19 -23.16 -15.78
C ILE A 164 -0.17 -23.17 -16.48
N GLY A 165 -0.89 -22.04 -16.52
CA GLY A 165 -2.19 -21.94 -17.18
C GLY A 165 -2.19 -22.52 -18.60
N PRO A 166 -1.30 -22.03 -19.49
CA PRO A 166 -1.20 -22.55 -20.86
C PRO A 166 -0.87 -24.05 -20.94
N ILE A 167 -0.11 -24.61 -19.98
CA ILE A 167 0.25 -26.04 -19.95
C ILE A 167 -0.97 -26.89 -19.57
N ILE A 168 -1.75 -26.44 -18.57
CA ILE A 168 -2.98 -27.11 -18.17
C ILE A 168 -4.00 -27.06 -19.31
N ASP A 169 -4.14 -25.90 -19.94
CA ASP A 169 -5.07 -25.71 -21.05
C ASP A 169 -4.66 -26.60 -22.25
N ASP A 170 -3.38 -26.70 -22.60
CA ASP A 170 -2.91 -27.61 -23.65
C ASP A 170 -3.13 -29.09 -23.31
N ALA A 171 -2.95 -29.47 -22.03
CA ALA A 171 -3.16 -30.84 -21.56
C ALA A 171 -4.65 -31.25 -21.50
N GLN A 172 -5.55 -30.30 -21.24
CA GLN A 172 -6.99 -30.55 -21.11
C GLN A 172 -7.76 -30.37 -22.43
N THR A 173 -7.22 -29.60 -23.37
CA THR A 173 -7.98 -29.18 -24.56
C THR A 173 -7.59 -29.96 -25.80
N THR A 174 -8.54 -30.71 -26.35
CA THR A 174 -8.44 -31.28 -27.69
C THR A 174 -8.51 -30.13 -28.70
N LYS A 175 -7.37 -29.58 -29.14
CA LYS A 175 -7.24 -28.58 -30.23
C LYS A 175 -8.45 -27.62 -30.31
N LEU A 176 -8.66 -26.78 -29.31
CA LEU A 176 -9.52 -25.62 -29.51
C LEU A 176 -8.82 -24.76 -30.59
N ASN A 177 -9.35 -24.83 -31.80
CA ASN A 177 -8.95 -23.94 -32.88
C ASN A 177 -9.16 -22.51 -32.37
N ILE A 178 -8.17 -21.64 -32.62
CA ILE A 178 -8.19 -20.19 -32.44
C ILE A 178 -9.63 -19.68 -32.66
N THR A 179 -10.33 -19.39 -31.57
CA THR A 179 -11.77 -19.11 -31.63
C THR A 179 -11.98 -17.63 -31.88
N MET A 180 -12.73 -17.37 -32.97
CA MET A 180 -13.50 -16.16 -33.32
C MET A 180 -12.78 -14.81 -33.11
N GLU A 181 -12.61 -14.08 -34.22
CA GLU A 181 -12.24 -12.65 -34.23
C GLU A 181 -10.78 -12.30 -33.85
N GLY A 182 -9.85 -13.25 -33.93
CA GLY A 182 -8.41 -12.99 -33.79
C GLY A 182 -7.88 -13.05 -32.36
N PHE A 183 -8.60 -13.72 -31.45
CA PHE A 183 -8.14 -14.00 -30.09
C PHE A 183 -7.26 -15.25 -30.05
N ASN A 184 -6.06 -15.11 -29.48
CA ASN A 184 -5.19 -16.25 -29.24
C ASN A 184 -5.38 -16.79 -27.82
N ILE A 185 -6.10 -17.90 -27.72
CA ILE A 185 -6.39 -18.60 -26.47
C ILE A 185 -5.17 -19.35 -25.89
N ARG A 186 -4.05 -19.45 -26.63
CA ARG A 186 -2.80 -20.02 -26.11
C ARG A 186 -2.05 -19.04 -25.21
N LEU A 187 -2.42 -17.77 -25.24
CA LEU A 187 -1.86 -16.76 -24.35
C LEU A 187 -2.55 -16.84 -22.97
N PRO A 188 -1.82 -16.62 -21.87
CA PRO A 188 -2.39 -16.61 -20.51
C PRO A 188 -3.62 -15.73 -20.34
N VAL A 189 -3.62 -14.59 -21.05
CA VAL A 189 -4.78 -13.72 -21.17
C VAL A 189 -5.20 -13.69 -22.63
N ALA A 190 -6.32 -14.35 -22.95
CA ALA A 190 -6.93 -14.27 -24.26
C ALA A 190 -7.36 -12.82 -24.53
N LYS A 191 -6.70 -12.17 -25.50
CA LYS A 191 -6.87 -10.76 -25.85
C LYS A 191 -6.66 -10.58 -27.35
N TRP A 192 -7.30 -9.57 -27.91
CA TRP A 192 -7.02 -9.11 -29.26
C TRP A 192 -5.71 -8.31 -29.33
N TYR A 193 -4.95 -8.53 -30.40
CA TYR A 193 -3.73 -7.78 -30.72
C TYR A 193 -3.78 -7.26 -32.17
N PRO A 194 -3.21 -6.07 -32.45
CA PRO A 194 -3.17 -5.50 -33.81
C PRO A 194 -2.15 -6.19 -34.73
N TYR A 195 -1.64 -7.34 -34.33
CA TYR A 195 -0.64 -8.13 -35.05
C TYR A 195 -0.93 -9.62 -34.80
N SER A 196 -0.47 -10.48 -35.72
CA SER A 196 -0.58 -11.93 -35.57
C SER A 196 0.20 -12.39 -34.34
N THR A 197 -0.45 -13.14 -33.46
CA THR A 197 0.19 -13.81 -32.31
C THR A 197 0.30 -15.32 -32.53
N GLU A 198 0.03 -15.79 -33.75
CA GLU A 198 0.09 -17.21 -34.13
C GLU A 198 1.52 -17.64 -34.46
N ASP A 199 2.32 -16.71 -34.97
CA ASP A 199 3.72 -16.92 -35.33
C ASP A 199 4.63 -16.97 -34.09
N ASP A 200 5.72 -17.75 -34.17
CA ASP A 200 6.60 -18.03 -33.02
C ASP A 200 7.14 -16.75 -32.34
N ILE A 201 7.74 -15.82 -33.11
CA ILE A 201 8.38 -14.63 -32.51
C ILE A 201 7.36 -13.67 -31.89
N PRO A 202 6.30 -13.22 -32.60
CA PRO A 202 5.27 -12.38 -32.00
C PRO A 202 4.61 -13.02 -30.78
N PHE A 203 4.36 -14.33 -30.81
CA PHE A 203 3.80 -15.06 -29.67
C PHE A 203 4.66 -14.90 -28.41
N TYR A 204 5.96 -15.19 -28.48
CA TYR A 204 6.85 -15.08 -27.32
C TYR A 204 7.02 -13.63 -26.84
N LEU A 205 7.01 -12.65 -27.75
CA LEU A 205 7.03 -11.23 -27.39
C LEU A 205 5.75 -10.82 -26.65
N THR A 206 4.58 -11.25 -27.12
CA THR A 206 3.31 -11.00 -26.45
C THR A 206 3.26 -11.68 -25.08
N LEU A 207 3.70 -12.92 -24.99
CA LEU A 207 3.78 -13.66 -23.73
C LEU A 207 4.67 -12.94 -22.71
N LEU A 208 5.85 -12.48 -23.14
CA LEU A 208 6.75 -11.69 -22.29
C LEU A 208 6.09 -10.36 -21.86
N GLY A 209 5.40 -9.68 -22.78
CA GLY A 209 4.66 -8.45 -22.48
C GLY A 209 3.55 -8.68 -21.45
N GLN A 210 2.78 -9.76 -21.58
CA GLN A 210 1.76 -10.15 -20.61
C GLN A 210 2.37 -10.50 -19.25
N ALA A 211 3.52 -11.19 -19.23
CA ALA A 211 4.23 -11.52 -17.99
C ALA A 211 4.75 -10.26 -17.28
N ILE A 212 5.30 -9.29 -18.01
CA ILE A 212 5.74 -8.00 -17.47
C ILE A 212 4.55 -7.24 -16.90
N LEU A 213 3.45 -7.13 -17.65
CA LEU A 213 2.24 -6.48 -17.16
C LEU A 213 1.69 -7.16 -15.90
N ALA A 214 1.61 -8.49 -15.89
CA ALA A 214 1.14 -9.25 -14.74
C ALA A 214 2.02 -8.99 -13.50
N ALA A 215 3.34 -8.96 -13.67
CA ALA A 215 4.27 -8.62 -12.59
C ALA A 215 4.11 -7.18 -12.10
N LEU A 216 3.89 -6.22 -13.01
CA LEU A 216 3.62 -4.81 -12.65
C LEU A 216 2.32 -4.68 -11.86
N VAL A 217 1.23 -5.24 -12.37
CA VAL A 217 -0.09 -5.22 -11.72
C VAL A 217 -0.02 -5.87 -10.34
N ALA A 218 0.53 -7.09 -10.25
CA ALA A 218 0.71 -7.81 -9.00
C ALA A 218 1.57 -7.03 -7.99
N GLY A 219 2.65 -6.43 -8.47
CA GLY A 219 3.59 -5.69 -7.63
C GLY A 219 3.04 -4.38 -7.10
N VAL A 220 2.40 -3.58 -7.95
CA VAL A 220 1.76 -2.32 -7.54
C VAL A 220 0.61 -2.60 -6.58
N ILE A 221 -0.35 -3.45 -6.96
CA ILE A 221 -1.50 -3.80 -6.11
C ILE A 221 -1.01 -4.39 -4.78
N GLY A 222 -0.11 -5.37 -4.82
CA GLY A 222 0.44 -5.97 -3.61
C GLY A 222 1.17 -4.98 -2.71
N THR A 223 1.87 -4.00 -3.29
CA THR A 223 2.52 -2.93 -2.51
C THR A 223 1.49 -2.01 -1.85
N PHE A 224 0.42 -1.65 -2.56
CA PHE A 224 -0.69 -0.86 -1.99
C PHE A 224 -1.44 -1.63 -0.90
N ASP A 225 -1.63 -2.94 -1.07
CA ASP A 225 -2.22 -3.80 -0.04
C ASP A 225 -1.35 -3.83 1.22
N LEU A 226 -0.03 -3.98 1.06
CA LEU A 226 0.91 -3.93 2.18
C LEU A 226 0.87 -2.57 2.89
N LEU A 227 0.82 -1.48 2.12
CA LEU A 227 0.65 -0.13 2.65
C LEU A 227 -0.65 -0.02 3.46
N TYR A 228 -1.77 -0.41 2.87
CA TYR A 228 -3.08 -0.36 3.50
C TYR A 228 -3.10 -1.16 4.81
N ILE A 229 -2.65 -2.41 4.78
CA ILE A 229 -2.56 -3.28 5.96
C ILE A 229 -1.71 -2.62 7.04
N THR A 230 -0.56 -2.05 6.69
CA THR A 230 0.35 -1.40 7.64
C THR A 230 -0.33 -0.24 8.36
N ILE A 231 -1.02 0.62 7.63
CA ILE A 231 -1.76 1.76 8.18
C ILE A 231 -2.91 1.27 9.07
N THR A 232 -3.69 0.30 8.59
CA THR A 232 -4.83 -0.24 9.33
C THR A 232 -4.39 -0.90 10.63
N GLN A 233 -3.29 -1.66 10.63
CA GLN A 233 -2.76 -2.27 11.86
C GLN A 233 -2.30 -1.23 12.88
N GLU A 234 -1.64 -0.16 12.42
CA GLU A 234 -1.28 0.95 13.31
C GLU A 234 -2.50 1.66 13.88
N LEU A 235 -3.50 1.96 13.04
CA LEU A 235 -4.73 2.61 13.49
C LEU A 235 -5.49 1.75 14.51
N ILE A 236 -5.60 0.44 14.27
CA ILE A 236 -6.18 -0.51 15.22
C ILE A 236 -5.40 -0.52 16.54
N ALA A 237 -4.06 -0.53 16.49
CA ALA A 237 -3.22 -0.48 17.67
C ALA A 237 -3.47 0.80 18.50
N GLN A 238 -3.52 1.96 17.85
CA GLN A 238 -3.78 3.24 18.53
C GLN A 238 -5.17 3.29 19.16
N LEU A 239 -6.20 2.78 18.48
CA LEU A 239 -7.55 2.68 19.04
C LEU A 239 -7.58 1.75 20.27
N HIS A 240 -6.88 0.63 20.24
CA HIS A 240 -6.75 -0.25 21.41
C HIS A 240 -6.05 0.44 22.58
N ILE A 241 -4.97 1.18 22.31
CA ILE A 241 -4.24 1.95 23.32
C ILE A 241 -5.15 3.04 23.91
N LEU A 242 -5.88 3.79 23.08
CA LEU A 242 -6.83 4.81 23.53
C LEU A 242 -7.94 4.22 24.40
N ASN A 243 -8.55 3.11 23.98
CA ASN A 243 -9.59 2.44 24.76
C ASN A 243 -9.06 1.94 26.10
N TYR A 244 -7.90 1.26 26.11
CA TYR A 244 -7.24 0.83 27.34
C TYR A 244 -6.96 2.01 28.28
N SER A 245 -6.51 3.12 27.71
CA SER A 245 -6.18 4.34 28.41
C SER A 245 -7.40 5.04 29.04
N LEU A 246 -8.57 4.95 28.40
CA LEU A 246 -9.86 5.41 28.95
C LEU A 246 -10.37 4.50 30.08
N LEU A 247 -10.28 3.19 29.90
CA LEU A 247 -10.69 2.22 30.93
C LEU A 247 -9.84 2.32 32.20
N ASN A 248 -8.56 2.67 32.06
CA ASN A 248 -7.61 2.78 33.16
C ASN A 248 -7.40 4.23 33.63
N LEU A 249 -8.33 5.15 33.33
CA LEU A 249 -8.14 6.58 33.57
C LEU A 249 -7.95 6.92 35.05
N LYS A 250 -8.67 6.25 35.96
CA LYS A 250 -8.48 6.40 37.41
C LYS A 250 -7.06 6.02 37.84
N LYS A 251 -6.57 4.86 37.38
CA LYS A 251 -5.21 4.38 37.68
C LYS A 251 -4.15 5.35 37.15
N ARG A 252 -4.33 5.87 35.93
CA ARG A 252 -3.45 6.87 35.32
C ARG A 252 -3.45 8.19 36.11
N ALA A 253 -4.62 8.67 36.52
CA ALA A 253 -4.73 9.89 37.33
C ALA A 253 -4.02 9.74 38.69
N ILE A 254 -4.16 8.58 39.35
CA ILE A 254 -3.44 8.28 40.60
C ILE A 254 -1.93 8.25 40.38
N ASN A 255 -1.46 7.58 39.33
CA ASN A 255 -0.03 7.51 39.01
C ASN A 255 0.55 8.89 38.71
N LYS A 256 -0.16 9.71 37.93
CA LYS A 256 0.27 11.09 37.63
C LYS A 256 0.32 11.96 38.88
N CYS A 257 -0.66 11.81 39.77
CA CYS A 257 -0.65 12.50 41.05
C CYS A 257 0.52 12.06 41.95
N LYS A 258 0.87 10.76 41.93
CA LYS A 258 2.06 10.27 42.64
C LYS A 258 3.37 10.83 42.07
N GLU A 259 3.45 10.97 40.75
CA GLU A 259 4.61 11.55 40.07
C GLU A 259 4.80 13.03 40.41
N ILE A 260 3.71 13.83 40.41
CA ILE A 260 3.78 15.29 40.62
C ILE A 260 3.91 15.66 42.10
N TYR A 261 3.20 14.95 42.98
CA TYR A 261 3.03 15.34 44.38
C TYR A 261 3.60 14.32 45.38
N GLY A 262 4.19 13.21 44.92
CA GLY A 262 4.70 12.13 45.77
C GLY A 262 3.59 11.19 46.29
N ASN A 263 3.90 10.36 47.28
CA ASN A 263 2.94 9.42 47.87
C ASN A 263 1.87 10.17 48.69
N ILE A 264 0.85 10.71 48.03
CA ILE A 264 -0.34 11.22 48.70
C ILE A 264 -1.23 10.04 49.11
N ASN A 265 -1.56 9.95 50.40
CA ASN A 265 -2.59 9.05 50.89
C ASN A 265 -3.95 9.75 50.75
N ILE A 266 -4.52 9.74 49.53
CA ILE A 266 -5.79 10.39 49.22
C ILE A 266 -6.90 9.58 49.88
N LYS A 267 -7.37 10.03 51.05
CA LYS A 267 -8.47 9.39 51.80
C LYS A 267 -9.83 9.56 51.13
N ASP A 268 -10.00 10.65 50.39
CA ASP A 268 -11.21 10.95 49.62
C ASP A 268 -10.83 11.51 48.24
N TYR A 269 -10.84 10.63 47.23
CA TYR A 269 -10.52 10.99 45.85
C TYR A 269 -11.53 11.96 45.24
N ASN A 270 -12.77 12.00 45.73
CA ASN A 270 -13.84 12.79 45.13
C ASN A 270 -13.84 14.25 45.57
N ASN A 271 -13.05 14.63 46.58
CA ASN A 271 -12.99 16.00 47.12
C ASN A 271 -11.60 16.62 47.05
N ASP A 272 -10.57 15.91 46.57
CA ASP A 272 -9.20 16.46 46.46
C ASP A 272 -9.00 17.19 45.13
N ASP A 273 -8.83 18.51 45.18
CA ASP A 273 -8.54 19.36 44.02
C ASP A 273 -7.30 18.90 43.23
N ARG A 274 -6.30 18.30 43.89
CA ARG A 274 -5.09 17.80 43.24
C ARG A 274 -5.41 16.59 42.37
N TYR A 275 -6.26 15.69 42.87
CA TYR A 275 -6.72 14.52 42.11
C TYR A 275 -7.54 14.96 40.89
N HIS A 276 -8.45 15.91 41.05
CA HIS A 276 -9.22 16.45 39.93
C HIS A 276 -8.34 17.05 38.83
N ARG A 277 -7.26 17.76 39.19
CA ARG A 277 -6.30 18.28 38.20
C ARG A 277 -5.60 17.16 37.43
N CYS A 278 -5.12 16.12 38.12
CA CYS A 278 -4.51 14.95 37.47
C CYS A 278 -5.51 14.21 36.56
N TYR A 279 -6.75 14.06 37.02
CA TYR A 279 -7.83 13.41 36.29
C TYR A 279 -8.19 14.17 35.01
N TYR A 280 -8.35 15.50 35.11
CA TYR A 280 -8.60 16.38 33.97
C TYR A 280 -7.46 16.32 32.95
N TYR A 281 -6.21 16.30 33.43
CA TYR A 281 -5.04 16.13 32.55
C TYR A 281 -5.12 14.81 31.76
N CYS A 282 -5.40 13.67 32.40
CA CYS A 282 -5.52 12.38 31.73
C CYS A 282 -6.65 12.34 30.70
N ILE A 283 -7.82 12.95 31.00
CA ILE A 283 -8.91 13.10 30.03
C ILE A 283 -8.46 13.93 28.84
N ARG A 284 -7.83 15.09 29.10
CA ARG A 284 -7.34 15.98 28.05
C ARG A 284 -6.36 15.26 27.12
N GLN A 285 -5.44 14.45 27.66
CA GLN A 285 -4.52 13.65 26.85
C GLN A 285 -5.27 12.64 25.96
N ASN A 286 -6.32 11.98 26.47
CA ASN A 286 -7.12 11.06 25.65
C ASN A 286 -7.92 11.77 24.55
N ILE A 287 -8.42 12.97 24.82
CA ILE A 287 -9.08 13.79 23.79
C ILE A 287 -8.07 14.16 22.69
N ILE A 288 -6.87 14.61 23.07
CA ILE A 288 -5.83 14.95 22.09
C ILE A 288 -5.43 13.70 21.29
N HIS A 289 -5.21 12.55 21.94
CA HIS A 289 -4.93 11.30 21.23
C HIS A 289 -6.03 10.96 20.22
N HIS A 290 -7.31 11.05 20.62
CA HIS A 290 -8.42 10.81 19.70
C HIS A 290 -8.45 11.79 18.52
N GLN A 291 -8.18 13.07 18.77
CA GLN A 291 -8.07 14.09 17.70
C GLN A 291 -6.93 13.75 16.73
N THR A 292 -5.77 13.33 17.25
CA THR A 292 -4.63 12.91 16.41
C THR A 292 -4.92 11.67 15.57
N ILE A 293 -5.86 10.80 15.98
CA ILE A 293 -6.29 9.67 15.15
C ILE A 293 -7.19 10.12 13.98
N ILE A 294 -7.95 11.21 14.15
CA ILE A 294 -8.92 11.71 13.17
C ILE A 294 -8.28 12.66 12.14
N GLU A 295 -7.28 13.45 12.56
CA GLU A 295 -6.59 14.48 11.75
C GLU A 295 -5.47 13.94 10.84
#